data_AF-A0A5C5WLQ9-F1
#
_entry.id   AF-A0A5C5WLQ9-F1
#
_cell.length_a   1.000
_cell.length_b   1.000
_cell.length_c   1.000
_cell.angle_alpha   90.00
_cell.angle_beta   90.00
_cell.angle_gamma   90.00
#
_symmetry.space_group_name_H-M   'P 1'
#
loop_
_entity.id
_entity.type
_entity.pdbx_description
1 polymer ?
#
loop_
_entity_poly.entity_id
_entity_poly.type
_entity_poly.pdbx_seq_one_letter_code
_entity_poly.pdbx_strand_id
1 'polypeptide(L)'
;MFGLFGGKDWNIIAVIFERRDLYTVSGQRVKGGGAEKARDGAKRHPRTIYWAVFDQKGSYLEGGEGAGSINIPGDVLKKLKAQLAKTGTVLEILKSLETKQADKLAKPLVWAGYPPREMHGQD
;
A
#
# COMPACT_ATOMS: atom_id res chain seq x y z
N MET A 1 10.22 2.13 35.88
CA MET A 1 9.73 0.81 35.39
C MET A 1 9.87 0.81 33.86
N PHE A 2 10.98 0.31 33.32
CA PHE A 2 11.24 0.29 31.88
C PHE A 2 10.66 -0.99 31.27
N GLY A 3 9.39 -0.93 30.86
CA GLY A 3 8.71 -2.05 30.21
C GLY A 3 9.03 -2.14 28.72
N LEU A 4 9.74 -3.18 28.31
CA LEU A 4 9.25 -4.23 27.39
C LEU A 4 8.37 -3.83 26.18
N PHE A 5 8.66 -2.73 25.47
CA PHE A 5 8.10 -2.53 24.13
C PHE A 5 9.15 -2.91 23.09
N GLY A 6 9.11 -4.15 22.61
CA GLY A 6 9.66 -4.48 21.30
C GLY A 6 9.03 -3.52 20.29
N GLY A 7 9.78 -2.51 19.87
CA GLY A 7 9.24 -1.42 19.06
C GLY A 7 8.67 -1.95 17.76
N LYS A 8 7.45 -1.51 17.40
CA LYS A 8 6.82 -1.81 16.11
C LYS A 8 7.80 -1.44 15.00
N ASP A 9 8.25 -2.38 14.19
CA ASP A 9 9.08 -2.13 13.00
C ASP A 9 8.30 -2.62 11.79
N TRP A 10 7.62 -1.68 11.12
CA TRP A 10 6.62 -1.99 10.11
C TRP A 10 7.01 -1.44 8.75
N ASN A 11 6.65 -2.19 7.72
CA ASN A 11 6.68 -1.76 6.33
C ASN A 11 5.25 -1.38 5.93
N ILE A 12 5.01 -0.08 5.76
CA ILE A 12 3.70 0.46 5.43
C ILE A 12 3.66 0.70 3.93
N ILE A 13 2.67 0.11 3.27
CA ILE A 13 2.41 0.25 1.85
C ILE A 13 1.13 1.07 1.67
N ALA A 14 1.18 2.07 0.80
CA ALA A 14 0.04 2.82 0.31
C ALA A 14 -0.02 2.70 -1.22
N VAL A 15 -1.15 2.21 -1.74
CA VAL A 15 -1.43 2.22 -3.16
C VAL A 15 -2.18 3.51 -3.47
N ILE A 16 -1.54 4.39 -4.22
CA ILE A 16 -2.01 5.72 -4.58
C ILE A 16 -2.60 5.67 -5.99
N PHE A 17 -3.82 6.17 -6.14
CA PHE A 17 -4.42 6.42 -7.43
C PHE A 17 -3.86 7.73 -8.01
N GLU A 18 -3.14 7.63 -9.12
CA GLU A 18 -2.72 8.81 -9.90
C GLU A 18 -3.76 9.10 -10.99
N ARG A 19 -4.10 8.06 -11.76
CA ARG A 19 -5.12 8.07 -12.80
C ARG A 19 -5.54 6.63 -13.13
N ARG A 20 -6.55 6.47 -13.99
CA ARG A 20 -7.20 5.18 -14.32
C ARG A 20 -6.25 4.02 -14.65
N ASP A 21 -5.19 4.30 -15.40
CA ASP A 21 -4.20 3.33 -15.88
C ASP A 21 -2.90 3.35 -15.08
N LEU A 22 -2.83 4.16 -14.02
CA LEU A 22 -1.62 4.38 -13.25
C LEU A 22 -1.93 4.47 -11.77
N TYR A 23 -1.52 3.43 -11.06
CA TYR A 23 -1.46 3.43 -9.60
C TYR A 23 0.00 3.42 -9.19
N THR A 24 0.34 4.10 -8.09
CA THR A 24 1.70 4.13 -7.53
C THR A 24 1.69 3.41 -6.20
N VAL A 25 2.61 2.49 -5.98
CA VAL A 25 2.85 1.88 -4.67
C VAL A 25 3.92 2.68 -3.95
N SER A 26 3.56 3.32 -2.84
CA SER A 26 4.49 3.97 -1.92
C SER A 26 4.73 3.07 -0.72
N GLY A 27 5.99 2.71 -0.47
CA GLY A 27 6.42 1.99 0.71
C GLY A 27 7.21 2.87 1.67
N GLN A 28 7.02 2.67 2.97
CA GLN A 28 7.77 3.33 4.02
C GLN A 28 8.02 2.37 5.18
N ARG A 29 9.29 2.24 5.59
CA ARG A 29 9.66 1.54 6.82
C ARG A 29 9.60 2.51 8.00
N VAL A 30 8.91 2.14 9.07
CA VAL A 30 8.77 3.00 10.25
C VAL A 30 8.87 2.19 11.54
N LYS A 31 9.58 2.75 12.52
CA LYS A 31 9.83 2.15 13.83
C LYS A 31 9.12 2.88 14.97
N GLY A 32 8.76 2.15 16.02
CA GLY A 32 8.23 2.68 17.28
C GLY A 32 6.88 3.39 17.11
N GLY A 33 6.63 4.40 17.95
CA GLY A 33 5.35 5.14 17.97
C GLY A 33 5.01 5.87 16.67
N GLY A 34 5.99 6.09 15.77
CA GLY A 34 5.74 6.69 14.46
C GLY A 34 5.00 5.77 13.48
N ALA A 35 5.00 4.45 13.72
CA ALA A 35 4.45 3.46 12.80
C ALA A 35 2.91 3.60 12.67
N GLU A 36 2.22 3.83 13.77
CA GLU A 36 0.76 4.06 13.77
C GLU A 36 0.41 5.34 13.01
N LYS A 37 1.16 6.42 13.25
CA LYS A 37 0.95 7.70 12.55
C LYS A 37 1.15 7.56 11.04
N ALA A 38 2.15 6.80 10.61
CA ALA A 38 2.39 6.56 9.20
C ALA A 38 1.29 5.68 8.57
N ARG A 39 0.82 4.64 9.28
CA ARG A 39 -0.33 3.82 8.85
C ARG A 39 -1.59 4.66 8.71
N ASP A 40 -1.90 5.46 9.72
CA ASP A 40 -3.09 6.30 9.74
C ASP A 40 -3.01 7.39 8.66
N GLY A 41 -1.80 7.92 8.39
CA GLY A 41 -1.53 8.80 7.27
C GLY A 41 -1.81 8.13 5.91
N ALA A 42 -1.33 6.89 5.71
CA ALA A 42 -1.63 6.13 4.51
C ALA A 42 -3.14 5.92 4.32
N LYS A 43 -3.85 5.53 5.39
CA LYS A 43 -5.30 5.33 5.39
C LYS A 43 -6.10 6.58 5.01
N ARG A 44 -5.71 7.74 5.56
CA ARG A 44 -6.43 9.02 5.39
C ARG A 44 -6.04 9.78 4.13
N HIS A 45 -4.94 9.42 3.47
CA HIS A 45 -4.49 10.15 2.30
C HIS A 45 -5.53 10.02 1.17
N PRO A 46 -5.98 11.14 0.57
CA PRO A 46 -7.19 11.20 -0.26
C PRO A 46 -7.09 10.38 -1.55
N ARG A 47 -5.87 10.09 -2.00
CA ARG A 47 -5.61 9.28 -3.20
C ARG A 47 -5.26 7.83 -2.88
N THR A 48 -5.15 7.45 -1.61
CA THR A 48 -4.85 6.05 -1.27
C THR A 48 -6.09 5.20 -1.50
N ILE A 49 -6.02 4.28 -2.46
CA ILE A 49 -7.10 3.32 -2.73
C ILE A 49 -7.02 2.11 -1.81
N TYR A 50 -5.82 1.72 -1.41
CA TYR A 50 -5.60 0.62 -0.48
C TYR A 50 -4.31 0.84 0.32
N TRP A 51 -4.32 0.45 1.58
CA TRP A 51 -3.13 0.48 2.45
C TRP A 51 -2.93 -0.89 3.10
N ALA A 52 -1.68 -1.21 3.39
CA ALA A 52 -1.33 -2.42 4.11
C ALA A 52 -0.08 -2.20 4.97
N VAL A 53 0.00 -2.98 6.04
CA VAL A 53 1.12 -3.04 6.97
C VAL A 53 1.68 -4.44 6.88
N PHE A 54 2.99 -4.52 6.71
CA PHE A 54 3.76 -5.74 6.74
C PHE A 54 4.79 -5.66 7.86
N ASP A 55 5.19 -6.82 8.39
CA ASP A 55 6.36 -6.89 9.26
C ASP A 55 7.67 -6.71 8.45
N GLN A 56 8.80 -6.72 9.14
CA GLN A 56 10.12 -6.61 8.50
C GLN A 56 10.48 -7.78 7.58
N LYS A 57 9.85 -8.93 7.76
CA LYS A 57 10.07 -10.14 6.94
C LYS A 57 9.12 -10.18 5.74
N GLY A 58 8.29 -9.15 5.55
CA GLY A 58 7.30 -9.08 4.47
C GLY A 58 6.00 -9.82 4.76
N SER A 59 5.76 -10.28 5.99
CA SER A 59 4.48 -10.91 6.37
C SER A 59 3.39 -9.85 6.48
N TYR A 60 2.24 -10.07 5.85
CA TYR A 60 1.09 -9.18 5.97
C TYR A 60 0.55 -9.20 7.41
N LEU A 61 0.33 -8.02 7.99
CA LEU A 61 -0.21 -7.85 9.35
C LEU A 61 -1.66 -7.34 9.30
N GLU A 62 -1.88 -6.21 8.65
CA GLU A 62 -3.19 -5.59 8.51
C GLU A 62 -3.26 -4.74 7.24
N GLY A 63 -4.47 -4.36 6.83
CA GLY A 63 -4.67 -3.58 5.62
C GLY A 63 -6.14 -3.38 5.34
N GLY A 64 -6.43 -2.43 4.46
CA GLY A 64 -7.79 -2.02 4.20
C GLY A 64 -7.90 -0.98 3.10
N GLU A 65 -9.14 -0.57 2.85
CA GLU A 65 -9.42 0.50 1.91
C GLU A 65 -8.89 1.83 2.47
N GLY A 66 -8.33 2.64 1.58
CA GLY A 66 -8.01 4.03 1.89
C GLY A 66 -9.12 4.97 1.46
N ALA A 67 -9.01 6.24 1.85
CA ALA A 67 -10.01 7.27 1.54
C ALA A 67 -10.27 7.44 0.03
N GLY A 68 -9.29 7.11 -0.82
CA GLY A 68 -9.39 7.22 -2.27
C GLY A 68 -10.07 6.04 -2.94
N SER A 69 -10.48 4.99 -2.21
CA SER A 69 -11.10 3.78 -2.79
C SER A 69 -12.36 4.08 -3.60
N ILE A 70 -13.06 5.16 -3.26
CA ILE A 70 -14.24 5.67 -3.97
C ILE A 70 -13.97 6.05 -5.44
N ASN A 71 -12.71 6.30 -5.80
CA ASN A 71 -12.33 6.72 -7.15
C ASN A 71 -12.15 5.54 -8.12
N ILE A 72 -12.31 4.30 -7.66
CA ILE A 72 -12.16 3.11 -8.48
C ILE A 72 -13.37 2.18 -8.35
N PRO A 73 -13.67 1.37 -9.38
CA PRO A 73 -14.70 0.36 -9.30
C PRO A 73 -14.47 -0.65 -8.15
N GLY A 74 -15.54 -1.08 -7.48
CA GLY A 74 -15.46 -2.00 -6.35
C GLY A 74 -14.89 -3.38 -6.71
N ASP A 75 -15.07 -3.84 -7.95
CA ASP A 75 -14.48 -5.09 -8.46
C ASP A 75 -12.95 -4.96 -8.64
N VAL A 76 -12.47 -3.81 -9.11
CA VAL A 76 -11.03 -3.47 -9.20
C VAL A 76 -10.44 -3.47 -7.79
N LEU A 77 -11.11 -2.84 -6.83
CA LEU A 77 -10.67 -2.82 -5.43
C LEU A 77 -10.64 -4.23 -4.81
N LYS A 78 -11.65 -5.07 -5.09
CA LYS A 78 -11.69 -6.46 -4.61
C LYS A 78 -10.53 -7.29 -5.16
N LYS A 79 -10.21 -7.13 -6.46
CA LYS A 79 -9.03 -7.75 -7.07
C LYS A 79 -7.74 -7.24 -6.42
N LEU A 80 -7.67 -5.94 -6.10
CA LEU A 80 -6.51 -5.31 -5.47
C LEU A 80 -6.22 -5.93 -4.13
N LYS A 81 -7.23 -6.04 -3.27
CA LYS A 81 -7.13 -6.71 -1.97
C LYS A 81 -6.60 -8.14 -2.07
N ALA A 82 -7.07 -8.90 -3.06
CA ALA A 82 -6.70 -10.32 -3.20
C ALA A 82 -5.27 -10.52 -3.74
N GLN A 83 -4.76 -9.58 -4.55
CA GLN A 83 -3.53 -9.76 -5.32
C GLN A 83 -2.37 -8.88 -4.87
N LEU A 84 -2.61 -7.81 -4.11
CA LEU A 84 -1.59 -6.81 -3.80
C LEU A 84 -0.34 -7.43 -3.17
N ALA A 85 -0.51 -8.25 -2.14
CA ALA A 85 0.60 -8.90 -1.43
C ALA A 85 1.44 -9.83 -2.32
N LYS A 86 0.90 -10.27 -3.47
CA LYS A 86 1.56 -11.14 -4.43
C LYS A 86 2.08 -10.38 -5.65
N THR A 87 1.87 -9.07 -5.72
CA THR A 87 2.26 -8.28 -6.89
C THR A 87 3.77 -8.03 -6.86
N GLY A 88 4.45 -8.24 -8.00
CA GLY A 88 5.91 -8.07 -8.11
C GLY A 88 6.40 -6.72 -7.59
N THR A 89 5.71 -5.62 -7.93
CA THR A 89 6.03 -4.28 -7.43
C THR A 89 6.05 -4.19 -5.90
N VAL A 90 5.08 -4.82 -5.22
CA VAL A 90 5.00 -4.78 -3.76
C VAL A 90 6.11 -5.62 -3.15
N LEU A 91 6.36 -6.81 -3.68
CA LEU A 91 7.45 -7.68 -3.23
C LEU A 91 8.82 -7.00 -3.39
N GLU A 92 9.03 -6.30 -4.50
CA GLU A 92 10.25 -5.49 -4.73
C GLU A 92 10.39 -4.38 -3.71
N ILE A 93 9.31 -3.62 -3.43
CA ILE A 93 9.33 -2.55 -2.44
C ILE A 93 9.64 -3.11 -1.06
N LEU A 94 8.96 -4.19 -0.65
CA LEU A 94 9.19 -4.84 0.64
C LEU A 94 10.64 -5.30 0.78
N LYS A 95 11.21 -5.90 -0.27
CA LYS A 95 12.63 -6.31 -0.29
C LYS A 95 13.59 -5.13 -0.15
N SER A 96 13.31 -4.00 -0.83
CA SER A 96 14.13 -2.79 -0.70
C SER A 96 14.05 -2.17 0.71
N LEU A 97 12.87 -2.21 1.35
CA LEU A 97 12.69 -1.74 2.73
C LEU A 97 13.37 -2.66 3.76
N GLU A 98 13.27 -3.99 3.55
CA GLU A 98 13.90 -5.01 4.40
C GLU A 98 15.42 -4.87 4.39
N THR A 99 16.01 -4.75 3.20
CA THR A 99 17.47 -4.61 2.98
C THR A 99 18.03 -3.23 3.35
N LYS A 100 17.18 -2.31 3.83
CA LYS A 100 17.55 -0.91 4.19
C LYS A 100 18.20 -0.14 3.04
N GLN A 101 17.91 -0.51 1.79
CA GLN A 101 18.38 0.25 0.63
C GLN A 101 17.69 1.63 0.56
N ALA A 102 16.45 1.72 1.06
CA ALA A 102 15.72 2.96 1.23
C ALA A 102 14.74 2.85 2.41
N ASP A 103 14.54 3.93 3.16
CA ASP A 103 13.51 4.00 4.21
C ASP A 103 12.12 4.34 3.65
N LYS A 104 12.10 4.91 2.44
CA LYS A 104 10.89 5.22 1.69
C LYS A 104 11.17 5.11 0.20
N LEU A 105 10.25 4.54 -0.55
CA LEU A 105 10.31 4.48 -2.00
C LEU A 105 8.92 4.41 -2.61
N ALA A 106 8.81 4.86 -3.86
CA ALA A 106 7.58 4.76 -4.62
C ALA A 106 7.89 4.16 -6.00
N LYS A 107 7.04 3.24 -6.46
CA LYS A 107 7.12 2.67 -7.81
C LYS A 107 5.73 2.62 -8.44
N PRO A 108 5.59 2.81 -9.75
CA PRO A 108 4.36 2.48 -10.45
C PRO A 108 3.98 1.02 -10.18
N LEU A 109 2.73 0.79 -9.80
CA LEU A 109 2.16 -0.54 -9.71
C LEU A 109 2.17 -1.14 -11.12
N VAL A 110 2.64 -2.36 -11.25
CA VAL A 110 2.52 -3.12 -12.50
C VAL A 110 1.61 -4.29 -12.20
N TRP A 111 0.37 -4.23 -12.70
CA TRP A 111 -0.62 -5.31 -12.51
C TRP A 111 -1.56 -5.44 -13.70
N ALA A 112 -2.26 -6.57 -13.81
CA ALA A 112 -3.18 -6.84 -14.92
C ALA A 112 -4.64 -6.43 -14.64
N GLY A 113 -4.98 -6.03 -13.41
CA GLY A 113 -6.37 -5.76 -12.99
C GLY A 113 -6.84 -4.33 -13.24
N TYR A 114 -6.18 -3.54 -14.09
CA TYR A 114 -6.58 -2.16 -14.35
C TYR A 114 -7.98 -2.15 -14.96
N PRO A 115 -8.83 -1.15 -14.63
CA PRO A 115 -10.13 -1.03 -15.24
C PRO A 115 -9.97 -0.96 -16.78
N PRO A 116 -10.70 -1.79 -17.55
CA PRO A 116 -10.64 -1.79 -19.01
C PRO A 116 -10.99 -0.40 -19.52
N ARG A 117 -10.37 0.06 -20.62
CA ARG A 117 -10.57 1.41 -21.19
C ARG A 117 -12.04 1.74 -21.52
N GLU A 118 -12.86 0.71 -21.71
CA GLU A 118 -14.28 0.79 -22.11
C GLU A 118 -15.28 0.92 -20.96
N MET A 119 -14.86 0.98 -19.69
CA MET A 119 -15.75 1.33 -18.55
C MET A 119 -16.27 2.79 -18.56
N HIS A 120 -16.44 3.37 -19.75
CA HIS A 120 -17.33 4.48 -20.05
C HIS A 120 -18.03 4.16 -21.38
N GLY A 121 -19.22 3.58 -21.31
CA GLY A 121 -20.33 4.10 -22.09
C GLY A 121 -21.15 4.99 -21.14
N GLN A 122 -21.79 6.06 -21.54
CA GLN A 122 -22.02 6.77 -22.81
C GLN A 122 -22.59 8.12 -22.34
N ASP A 123 -22.21 9.23 -22.99
CA ASP A 123 -22.82 10.57 -22.93
C ASP A 123 -23.22 11.17 -21.56
#